data_AF-A0A7V7T2K9-F1
#
_entry.id   AF-A0A7V7T2K9-F1
#
_cell.length_a   1.000
_cell.length_b   1.000
_cell.length_c   1.000
_cell.angle_alpha   90.00
_cell.angle_beta   90.00
_cell.angle_gamma   90.00
#
_symmetry.space_group_name_H-M   'P 1'
#
loop_
_entity.id
_entity.type
_entity.pdbx_description
1 polymer ?
#
loop_
_entity_poly.entity_id
_entity_poly.type
_entity_poly.pdbx_seq_one_letter_code
_entity_poly.pdbx_strand_id
1 'polypeptide(L)'
;PNHLRLQLISIATTNRAKNQTPEGIKLQQADAILGHLKPAQTHIVFDERGKKIDTVYLSQQLAEWQMLGADVNLIVGGADGLHPKVMQQAHHKWSLSALTFPHQLVKVIIAEQIYRAYSLLNNHPYHRE
;
A
#
# COMPACT_ATOMS: atom_id res chain seq x y z
N PRO A 1 12.72 7.58 10.38
CA PRO A 1 13.76 8.61 10.12
C PRO A 1 13.15 9.84 9.44
N ASN A 2 13.74 11.04 9.61
CA ASN A 2 13.18 12.26 9.02
C ASN A 2 13.15 12.25 7.48
N HIS A 3 14.08 11.53 6.86
CA HIS A 3 14.20 11.37 5.41
C HIS A 3 13.32 10.24 4.83
N LEU A 4 12.65 9.45 5.68
CA LEU A 4 11.72 8.40 5.25
C LEU A 4 10.45 8.49 6.10
N ARG A 5 9.54 9.38 5.70
CA ARG A 5 8.28 9.64 6.39
C ARG A 5 7.20 8.68 5.89
N LEU A 6 6.64 7.89 6.81
CA LEU A 6 5.45 7.10 6.55
C LEU A 6 4.22 7.88 7.02
N GLN A 7 3.28 8.15 6.11
CA GLN A 7 2.02 8.84 6.41
C GLN A 7 0.84 7.93 6.12
N LEU A 8 -0.10 7.86 7.06
CA LEU A 8 -1.37 7.17 6.86
C LEU A 8 -2.43 8.19 6.41
N ILE A 9 -2.98 7.98 5.22
CA ILE A 9 -4.14 8.73 4.72
C ILE A 9 -5.35 7.80 4.79
N SER A 10 -6.32 8.14 5.64
CA SER A 10 -7.56 7.36 5.73
C SER A 10 -8.58 7.87 4.74
N ILE A 11 -9.01 7.00 3.83
CA ILE A 11 -10.16 7.27 2.97
C ILE A 11 -11.41 6.90 3.75
N ALA A 12 -12.26 7.90 4.02
CA ALA A 12 -13.49 7.68 4.76
C ALA A 12 -14.40 6.69 4.00
N THR A 13 -14.90 5.69 4.71
CA THR A 13 -16.07 4.93 4.27
C THR A 13 -17.27 5.86 4.38
N THR A 14 -17.86 6.26 3.26
CA THR A 14 -19.14 6.95 3.28
C THR A 14 -20.15 6.10 4.06
N ASN A 15 -20.90 6.73 4.95
CA ASN A 15 -22.01 6.06 5.64
C ASN A 15 -22.90 5.42 4.59
N ARG A 16 -23.19 4.11 4.73
CA ARG A 16 -24.12 3.39 3.85
C ARG A 16 -25.46 4.14 3.85
N ALA A 17 -25.66 5.01 2.87
CA ALA A 17 -26.96 5.58 2.62
C ALA A 17 -27.90 4.43 2.21
N LYS A 18 -29.16 4.47 2.64
CA LYS A 18 -30.14 3.37 2.46
C LYS A 18 -30.30 2.85 1.02
N ASN A 19 -29.78 3.55 0.00
CA ASN A 19 -29.90 3.22 -1.42
C ASN A 19 -28.56 3.01 -2.16
N GLN A 20 -27.41 2.91 -1.49
CA GLN A 20 -26.13 2.67 -2.19
C GLN A 20 -25.86 1.18 -2.40
N THR A 21 -25.53 0.79 -3.64
CA THR A 21 -25.07 -0.56 -3.96
C THR A 21 -23.62 -0.77 -3.49
N PRO A 22 -23.21 -2.02 -3.19
CA PRO A 22 -21.82 -2.32 -2.86
C PRO A 22 -20.82 -1.83 -3.91
N GLU A 23 -21.19 -1.92 -5.19
CA GLU A 23 -20.39 -1.43 -6.31
C GLU A 23 -20.27 0.10 -6.33
N GLY A 24 -21.36 0.82 -6.04
CA GLY A 24 -21.33 2.28 -5.95
C GLY A 24 -20.42 2.79 -4.83
N ILE A 25 -20.40 2.09 -3.69
CA ILE A 25 -19.50 2.40 -2.57
C ILE A 25 -18.04 2.19 -3.00
N LYS A 26 -17.73 1.06 -3.64
CA LYS A 26 -16.39 0.78 -4.16
C LYS A 26 -15.91 1.83 -5.16
N LEU A 27 -16.80 2.26 -6.07
CA LEU A 27 -16.47 3.29 -7.05
C LEU A 27 -16.19 4.64 -6.38
N GLN A 28 -16.99 5.03 -5.39
CA GLN A 28 -16.76 6.26 -4.64
C GLN A 28 -15.42 6.22 -3.88
N GLN A 29 -15.10 5.09 -3.26
CA GLN A 29 -13.80 4.88 -2.61
C GLN A 29 -12.66 4.94 -3.62
N ALA A 30 -12.85 4.38 -4.81
CA ALA A 30 -11.87 4.43 -5.89
C ALA A 30 -11.56 5.87 -6.27
N ASP A 31 -12.59 6.69 -6.50
CA ASP A 31 -12.41 8.09 -6.87
C ASP A 31 -11.71 8.89 -5.76
N ALA A 32 -12.04 8.62 -4.50
CA ALA A 32 -11.35 9.24 -3.37
C ALA A 32 -9.87 8.82 -3.26
N ILE A 33 -9.53 7.55 -3.50
CA ILE A 33 -8.14 7.08 -3.57
C ILE A 33 -7.41 7.78 -4.70
N LEU A 34 -7.98 7.75 -5.92
CA LEU A 34 -7.36 8.31 -7.11
C LEU A 34 -7.13 9.82 -6.99
N GLY A 35 -8.00 10.55 -6.30
CA GLY A 35 -7.81 11.97 -6.01
C GLY A 35 -6.57 12.31 -5.16
N HIS A 36 -5.98 11.32 -4.47
CA HIS A 36 -4.73 11.49 -3.72
C HIS A 36 -3.48 11.08 -4.51
N LEU A 37 -3.64 10.37 -5.64
CA LEU A 37 -2.52 9.85 -6.41
C LEU A 37 -1.99 10.90 -7.39
N LYS A 38 -0.66 11.04 -7.46
CA LYS A 38 0.01 11.92 -8.43
C LYS A 38 0.75 11.10 -9.48
N PRO A 39 0.74 11.49 -10.77
CA PRO A 39 1.37 10.72 -11.84
C PRO A 39 2.87 10.41 -11.67
N ALA A 40 3.62 11.28 -10.99
CA ALA A 40 5.06 11.11 -10.77
C ALA A 40 5.41 10.12 -9.62
N GLN A 41 4.42 9.67 -8.85
CA GLN A 41 4.63 8.79 -7.70
C GLN A 41 4.47 7.32 -8.11
N THR A 42 5.18 6.42 -7.43
CA THR A 42 4.97 4.98 -7.59
C THR A 42 3.67 4.58 -6.89
N HIS A 43 2.89 3.69 -7.50
CA HIS A 43 1.61 3.22 -6.96
C HIS A 43 1.63 1.71 -6.78
N ILE A 44 1.49 1.26 -5.55
CA ILE A 44 1.58 -0.15 -5.18
C ILE A 44 0.26 -0.54 -4.52
N VAL A 45 -0.44 -1.50 -5.10
CA VAL A 45 -1.66 -2.07 -4.51
C VAL A 45 -1.36 -3.40 -3.85
N PHE A 46 -1.97 -3.63 -2.69
CA PHE A 46 -1.90 -4.89 -1.97
C PHE A 46 -3.14 -5.75 -2.28
N ASP A 47 -2.91 -6.97 -2.75
CA ASP A 47 -3.93 -7.92 -3.24
C ASP A 47 -3.38 -9.35 -3.07
N GLU A 48 -4.20 -10.29 -2.60
CA GLU A 48 -3.74 -11.66 -2.35
C GLU A 48 -3.21 -12.36 -3.61
N ARG A 49 -3.66 -11.93 -4.80
CA ARG A 49 -3.27 -12.44 -6.13
C ARG A 49 -2.05 -11.70 -6.69
N GLY A 50 -1.48 -10.77 -5.94
CA GLY A 50 -0.28 -10.04 -6.34
C GLY A 50 1.00 -10.86 -6.32
N LYS A 51 2.08 -10.25 -6.82
CA LYS A 51 3.42 -10.84 -6.76
C LYS A 51 3.86 -10.95 -5.30
N LYS A 52 4.34 -12.13 -4.91
CA LYS A 52 5.02 -12.32 -3.62
C LYS A 52 6.40 -11.67 -3.68
N ILE A 53 6.72 -10.87 -2.67
CA ILE A 53 8.03 -10.24 -2.53
C ILE A 53 8.64 -10.65 -1.19
N ASP A 54 9.96 -10.61 -1.10
CA ASP A 54 10.68 -10.78 0.15
C ASP A 54 11.23 -9.44 0.66
N THR A 55 11.78 -9.46 1.86
CA THR A 55 12.36 -8.30 2.54
C THR A 55 13.56 -7.72 1.78
N VAL A 56 14.36 -8.57 1.13
CA VAL A 56 15.56 -8.13 0.40
C VAL A 56 15.15 -7.33 -0.83
N TYR A 57 14.18 -7.82 -1.59
CA TYR A 57 13.60 -7.10 -2.71
C TYR A 57 12.97 -5.79 -2.25
N LEU A 58 12.21 -5.78 -1.15
CA LEU A 58 11.62 -4.54 -0.62
C LEU A 58 12.70 -3.52 -0.22
N SER A 59 13.82 -3.97 0.35
CA SER A 59 14.97 -3.12 0.70
C SER A 59 15.62 -2.49 -0.53
N GLN A 60 15.78 -3.26 -1.62
CA GLN A 60 16.29 -2.74 -2.89
C GLN A 60 15.35 -1.70 -3.50
N GLN A 61 14.04 -2.00 -3.53
CA GLN A 61 13.03 -1.05 -4.00
C GLN A 61 13.03 0.24 -3.18
N LEU A 62 13.19 0.14 -1.86
CA LEU A 62 13.29 1.30 -0.99
C LEU A 62 14.50 2.18 -1.33
N ALA A 63 15.66 1.58 -1.63
CA ALA A 63 16.85 2.32 -2.06
C ALA A 63 16.61 3.05 -3.40
N GLU A 64 15.97 2.39 -4.36
CA GLU A 64 15.61 2.99 -5.65
C GLU A 64 14.67 4.19 -5.47
N TRP A 65 13.63 4.06 -4.64
CA TRP A 65 12.69 5.16 -4.38
C TRP A 65 13.37 6.36 -3.72
N GLN A 66 14.30 6.11 -2.79
CA GLN A 66 15.10 7.17 -2.17
C GLN A 66 15.98 7.90 -3.18
N MET A 67 16.56 7.19 -4.15
CA MET A 67 17.35 7.80 -5.23
C MET A 67 16.51 8.64 -6.19
N LEU A 68 15.29 8.18 -6.50
CA LEU A 68 14.37 8.88 -7.40
C LEU A 68 13.73 10.12 -6.76
N GLY A 69 13.65 10.17 -5.43
CA GLY A 69 13.12 11.31 -4.68
C GLY A 69 11.61 11.54 -4.81
N ALA A 70 10.88 10.59 -5.41
CA ALA A 70 9.43 10.62 -5.54
C ALA A 70 8.76 9.79 -4.44
N ASP A 71 7.58 10.21 -3.99
CA ASP A 71 6.82 9.46 -3.00
C ASP A 71 6.28 8.13 -3.58
N VAL A 72 6.02 7.18 -2.68
CA VAL A 72 5.40 5.89 -3.00
C VAL A 72 4.06 5.76 -2.28
N ASN A 73 3.01 5.47 -3.04
CA ASN A 73 1.68 5.21 -2.52
C ASN A 73 1.49 3.71 -2.27
N LEU A 74 1.30 3.34 -1.00
CA LEU A 74 1.01 1.98 -0.53
C LEU A 74 -0.50 1.86 -0.29
N ILE A 75 -1.21 1.23 -1.23
CA ILE A 75 -2.67 1.28 -1.34
C ILE A 75 -3.28 -0.03 -0.85
N VAL A 76 -4.12 0.07 0.18
CA VAL A 76 -4.83 -1.06 0.81
C VAL A 76 -6.32 -0.90 0.62
N GLY A 77 -6.99 -1.93 0.11
CA GLY A 77 -8.45 -1.97 -0.05
C GLY A 77 -9.21 -2.11 1.26
N GLY A 78 -10.52 -1.84 1.21
CA GLY A 78 -11.45 -2.14 2.30
C GLY A 78 -11.77 -3.64 2.39
N ALA A 79 -12.78 -3.99 3.19
CA ALA A 79 -13.23 -5.38 3.35
C ALA A 79 -13.60 -6.06 2.01
N ASP A 80 -14.12 -5.28 1.06
CA ASP A 80 -14.54 -5.79 -0.24
C ASP A 80 -13.44 -5.69 -1.33
N GLY A 81 -12.21 -5.31 -0.95
CA GLY A 81 -11.08 -5.12 -1.86
C GLY A 81 -11.07 -3.76 -2.58
N LEU A 82 -10.20 -3.63 -3.58
CA LEU A 82 -10.06 -2.43 -4.41
C LEU A 82 -10.95 -2.50 -5.66
N HIS A 83 -11.46 -1.36 -6.11
CA HIS A 83 -12.14 -1.28 -7.40
C HIS A 83 -11.13 -1.43 -8.55
N PRO A 84 -11.48 -2.07 -9.68
CA PRO A 84 -10.57 -2.25 -10.83
C PRO A 84 -9.90 -0.98 -11.33
N LYS A 85 -10.60 0.16 -11.26
CA LYS A 85 -10.08 1.49 -11.63
C LYS A 85 -8.81 1.87 -10.85
N VAL A 86 -8.71 1.52 -9.57
CA VAL A 86 -7.50 1.75 -8.76
C VAL A 86 -6.38 0.80 -9.17
N MET A 87 -6.72 -0.48 -9.38
CA MET A 87 -5.74 -1.50 -9.78
C MET A 87 -5.08 -1.17 -11.13
N GLN A 88 -5.82 -0.58 -12.06
CA GLN A 88 -5.29 -0.17 -13.38
C GLN A 88 -4.26 0.96 -13.30
N GLN A 89 -4.27 1.76 -12.23
CA GLN A 89 -3.27 2.82 -12.00
C GLN A 89 -2.06 2.31 -11.23
N ALA A 90 -2.07 1.04 -10.78
CA ALA A 90 -0.99 0.49 -10.00
C ALA A 90 0.19 0.13 -10.90
N HIS A 91 1.38 0.60 -10.53
CA HIS A 91 2.65 0.17 -11.12
C HIS A 91 3.01 -1.24 -10.65
N HIS A 92 2.65 -1.56 -9.40
CA HIS A 92 2.89 -2.88 -8.83
C HIS A 92 1.66 -3.39 -8.09
N LYS A 93 1.42 -4.70 -8.21
CA LYS A 93 0.46 -5.45 -7.40
C LYS A 93 1.21 -6.48 -6.57
N TRP A 94 1.22 -6.32 -5.26
CA TRP A 94 1.96 -7.17 -4.33
C TRP A 94 1.04 -7.95 -3.41
N SER A 95 1.47 -9.16 -3.04
CA SER A 95 0.81 -10.03 -2.08
C SER A 95 1.67 -10.18 -0.84
N LEU A 96 1.08 -9.93 0.34
CA LEU A 96 1.74 -10.15 1.63
C LEU A 96 1.70 -11.61 2.06
N SER A 97 0.70 -12.37 1.62
CA SER A 97 0.49 -13.77 1.98
C SER A 97 -0.57 -14.40 1.07
N ALA A 98 -0.59 -15.73 1.01
CA ALA A 98 -1.71 -16.47 0.46
C ALA A 98 -2.96 -16.43 1.38
N LEU A 99 -2.80 -16.00 2.63
CA LEU A 99 -3.88 -15.85 3.60
C LEU A 99 -4.59 -14.50 3.44
N THR A 100 -5.90 -14.49 3.67
CA THR A 100 -6.68 -13.26 3.76
C THR A 100 -6.50 -12.62 5.13
N PHE A 101 -5.92 -11.43 5.17
CA PHE A 101 -5.79 -10.65 6.40
C PHE A 101 -6.86 -9.55 6.49
N PRO A 102 -7.34 -9.20 7.71
CA PRO A 102 -8.14 -8.01 7.90
C PRO A 102 -7.37 -6.76 7.45
N HIS A 103 -8.00 -5.87 6.70
CA HIS A 103 -7.37 -4.65 6.17
C HIS A 103 -6.72 -3.76 7.26
N GLN A 104 -7.22 -3.79 8.50
CA GLN A 104 -6.59 -3.09 9.63
C GLN A 104 -5.21 -3.67 9.96
N LEU A 105 -5.08 -4.99 9.95
CA LEU A 105 -3.82 -5.70 10.21
C LEU A 105 -2.82 -5.51 9.05
N VAL A 106 -3.31 -5.50 7.80
CA VAL A 106 -2.49 -5.27 6.61
C VAL A 106 -1.67 -3.98 6.73
N LYS A 107 -2.28 -2.89 7.22
CA LYS A 107 -1.57 -1.61 7.44
C LYS A 107 -0.41 -1.74 8.42
N VAL A 108 -0.59 -2.50 9.50
CA VAL A 108 0.46 -2.74 10.51
C VAL A 108 1.58 -3.58 9.92
N ILE A 109 1.25 -4.65 9.19
CA ILE A 109 2.22 -5.50 8.52
C ILE A 109 3.06 -4.68 7.53
N ILE A 110 2.42 -3.87 6.67
CA ILE A 110 3.14 -3.02 5.71
C ILE A 110 4.09 -2.06 6.43
N ALA A 111 3.63 -1.36 7.48
CA ALA A 111 4.47 -0.44 8.22
C ALA A 111 5.70 -1.12 8.84
N GLU A 112 5.51 -2.32 9.42
CA GLU A 112 6.60 -3.11 9.97
C GLU A 112 7.56 -3.60 8.89
N GLN A 113 7.06 -4.09 7.74
CA GLN A 113 7.91 -4.55 6.64
C GLN A 113 8.71 -3.42 5.99
N ILE A 114 8.14 -2.22 5.88
CA ILE A 114 8.88 -1.03 5.45
C ILE A 114 9.99 -0.69 6.46
N TYR A 115 9.70 -0.76 7.76
CA TYR A 115 10.71 -0.53 8.79
C TYR A 115 11.82 -1.60 8.77
N ARG A 116 11.47 -2.86 8.52
CA ARG A 116 12.40 -3.98 8.37
C ARG A 116 13.30 -3.81 7.15
N ALA A 117 12.72 -3.50 5.99
CA ALA A 117 13.45 -3.22 4.76
C ALA A 117 14.40 -2.02 4.93
N TYR A 118 13.93 -0.95 5.58
CA TYR A 118 14.78 0.19 5.94
C TYR A 118 15.94 -0.22 6.86
N SER A 119 15.66 -1.03 7.88
CA SER A 119 16.68 -1.50 8.83
C SER A 119 17.75 -2.33 8.13
N LEU A 120 17.33 -3.22 7.22
CA LEU A 120 18.23 -3.99 6.36
C LEU A 120 19.08 -3.06 5.48
N LEU A 121 18.46 -2.10 4.80
CA LEU A 121 19.15 -1.14 3.93
C LEU A 121 20.23 -0.33 4.65
N ASN A 122 20.00 0.00 5.94
CA ASN A 122 20.90 0.84 6.74
C ASN A 122 21.82 0.04 7.66
N ASN A 123 21.90 -1.29 7.52
CA ASN A 123 22.65 -2.17 8.42
C ASN A 123 22.33 -1.92 9.91
N HIS A 124 21.06 -1.62 10.21
CA HIS A 124 20.62 -1.29 11.57
C HIS A 124 20.47 -2.58 12.40
N PRO A 125 20.85 -2.59 13.71
CA PRO A 125 20.82 -3.80 14.57
C PRO A 125 19.45 -4.46 14.75
N TYR A 126 18.37 -3.80 14.31
CA TYR A 126 17.02 -4.38 14.28
C TYR A 126 16.94 -5.54 13.27
N HIS A 127 17.71 -5.50 12.19
CA HIS A 127 17.88 -6.65 11.32
C HIS A 127 18.83 -7.63 12.00
N ARG A 128 18.25 -8.53 12.79
CA ARG A 128 18.93 -9.69 13.37
C ARG A 128 18.63 -10.85 12.43
N GLU A 129 19.51 -11.06 11.46
CA GLU A 129 19.60 -12.35 10.78
C GLU A 129 19.96 -13.46 11.77
#